data_AF-A0A1W2FH14-F1
#
_entry.id   AF-A0A1W2FH14-F1
#
_cell.length_a   1.000
_cell.length_b   1.000
_cell.length_c   1.000
_cell.angle_alpha   90.00
_cell.angle_beta   90.00
_cell.angle_gamma   90.00
#
_symmetry.space_group_name_H-M   'P 1'
#
loop_
_entity.id
_entity.type
_entity.pdbx_description
1 polymer ?
#
loop_
_entity_poly.entity_id
_entity_poly.type
_entity_poly.pdbx_seq_one_letter_code
_entity_poly.pdbx_strand_id
1 'polypeptide(L)'
;MTALHLRGVVLPGEETRDLWVVNGRIRFTPVPHAETVVDGGFLVPGLVDAHCHIGISPSGNPTLEEAAEQAEIDRDSGALLVRDCGSPIDTRPLQERLDLPRIVRAGRHISRPKRYIRYLGVELEDPSQLPDAVAEQAAYGDGWVKLVGDWIDRSVGDLAPLWPDDVLAKAIKVAHDAGARVTAHVFGEDAIPGLLAAGIDCIEHGTGLTADTIATMASSGAALVPTLINIELFPDLAANATKYPIYAAHMRQLHASVRDTVRMAVEAGISVYAGTDAGGGIDHGRLVDEIEALHSTGMSRTDALAAGSWAARGWLGYSGIEDGSAADIVAYPADPRTDLSVLRSPTRIVLRGRIVR
;
A
#
# COMPACT_ATOMS: atom_id res chain seq x y z
N MET A 1 6.83 -8.64 30.63
CA MET A 1 5.80 -7.61 30.37
C MET A 1 4.52 -8.09 31.04
N THR A 2 3.82 -7.19 31.73
CA THR A 2 2.47 -7.46 32.26
C THR A 2 1.56 -7.86 31.11
N ALA A 3 0.68 -8.84 31.33
CA ALA A 3 -0.34 -9.18 30.34
C ALA A 3 -1.30 -7.98 30.18
N LEU A 4 -1.76 -7.70 28.96
CA LEU A 4 -2.76 -6.65 28.73
C LEU A 4 -4.14 -7.28 28.57
N HIS A 5 -5.16 -6.52 28.91
CA HIS A 5 -6.55 -6.84 28.70
C HIS A 5 -7.22 -5.69 27.94
N LEU A 6 -7.93 -6.03 26.86
CA LEU A 6 -8.68 -5.09 26.03
C LEU A 6 -10.11 -5.60 25.92
N ARG A 7 -11.08 -4.74 26.15
CA ARG A 7 -12.49 -5.04 25.95
C ARG A 7 -13.12 -4.03 25.01
N GLY A 8 -13.83 -4.49 23.99
CA GLY A 8 -14.50 -3.63 23.01
C GLY A 8 -15.15 -4.42 21.89
N VAL A 9 -15.83 -3.75 20.96
CA VAL A 9 -16.41 -4.39 19.77
C VAL A 9 -15.28 -4.71 18.80
N VAL A 10 -15.04 -6.00 18.52
CA VAL A 10 -13.94 -6.44 17.65
C VAL A 10 -14.40 -6.43 16.20
N LEU A 11 -13.86 -5.52 15.40
CA LEU A 11 -14.19 -5.44 13.97
C LEU A 11 -13.54 -6.59 13.18
N PRO A 12 -14.24 -7.14 12.16
CA PRO A 12 -15.51 -6.67 11.58
C PRO A 12 -16.79 -7.15 12.27
N GLY A 13 -16.71 -7.82 13.42
CA GLY A 13 -17.87 -8.29 14.18
C GLY A 13 -18.66 -7.17 14.87
N GLU A 14 -19.79 -7.55 15.47
CA GLU A 14 -20.71 -6.63 16.18
C GLU A 14 -20.67 -6.79 17.71
N GLU A 15 -20.01 -7.84 18.20
CA GLU A 15 -20.05 -8.21 19.62
C GLU A 15 -18.87 -7.61 20.38
N THR A 16 -19.16 -7.10 21.57
CA THR A 16 -18.14 -6.79 22.57
C THR A 16 -17.44 -8.07 23.02
N ARG A 17 -16.11 -8.08 22.99
CA ARG A 17 -15.29 -9.20 23.44
C ARG A 17 -14.15 -8.73 24.33
N ASP A 18 -13.76 -9.60 25.23
CA ASP A 18 -12.56 -9.48 26.05
C ASP A 18 -11.40 -10.20 25.34
N LEU A 19 -10.27 -9.53 25.24
CA LEU A 19 -9.03 -10.01 24.62
C LEU A 19 -7.89 -9.85 25.61
N TRP A 20 -7.01 -10.83 25.67
CA TRP A 20 -5.78 -10.75 26.46
C TRP A 20 -4.56 -10.74 25.55
N VAL A 21 -3.52 -10.03 25.96
CA VAL A 21 -2.25 -9.98 25.23
C VAL A 21 -1.13 -10.47 26.13
N VAL A 22 -0.46 -11.55 25.70
CA VAL A 22 0.67 -12.16 26.41
C VAL A 22 1.78 -12.43 25.43
N ASN A 23 3.00 -11.99 25.76
CA ASN A 23 4.18 -12.16 24.90
C ASN A 23 3.95 -11.70 23.46
N GLY A 24 3.25 -10.58 23.30
CA GLY A 24 2.96 -9.98 21.99
C GLY A 24 1.85 -10.67 21.19
N ARG A 25 1.15 -11.65 21.76
CA ARG A 25 0.11 -12.42 21.07
C ARG A 25 -1.26 -12.28 21.73
N ILE A 26 -2.29 -12.30 20.89
CA ILE A 26 -3.69 -12.26 21.31
C ILE A 26 -4.10 -13.61 21.89
N ARG A 27 -4.91 -13.58 22.95
CA ARG A 27 -5.57 -14.72 23.57
C ARG A 27 -7.05 -14.39 23.81
N PHE A 28 -7.93 -15.33 23.48
CA PHE A 28 -9.36 -15.23 23.80
C PHE A 28 -9.73 -15.87 25.13
N THR A 29 -8.78 -16.55 25.77
CA THR A 29 -8.94 -17.10 27.12
C THR A 29 -8.40 -16.13 28.18
N PRO A 30 -9.08 -15.95 29.32
CA PRO A 30 -8.64 -15.09 30.39
C PRO A 30 -7.21 -15.34 30.87
N VAL A 31 -6.46 -14.26 31.08
CA VAL A 31 -5.11 -14.30 31.64
C VAL A 31 -5.11 -13.61 33.01
N PRO A 32 -4.76 -14.32 34.10
CA PRO A 32 -4.71 -13.74 35.44
C PRO A 32 -3.79 -12.51 35.51
N HIS A 33 -4.19 -11.52 36.32
CA HIS A 33 -3.41 -10.30 36.58
C HIS A 33 -3.12 -9.43 35.33
N ALA A 34 -3.90 -9.58 34.26
CA ALA A 34 -3.81 -8.71 33.11
C ALA A 34 -4.31 -7.29 33.44
N GLU A 35 -3.59 -6.28 32.96
CA GLU A 35 -3.94 -4.87 33.10
C GLU A 35 -4.95 -4.46 32.02
N THR A 36 -6.12 -3.95 32.41
CA THR A 36 -7.10 -3.41 31.45
C THR A 36 -6.62 -2.08 30.89
N VAL A 37 -6.33 -2.05 29.59
CA VAL A 37 -5.79 -0.87 28.89
C VAL A 37 -6.79 -0.24 27.92
N VAL A 38 -7.86 -0.97 27.60
CA VAL A 38 -9.03 -0.53 26.84
C VAL A 38 -10.28 -1.18 27.45
N ASP A 39 -11.31 -0.39 27.75
CA ASP A 39 -12.62 -0.86 28.24
C ASP A 39 -13.74 -0.09 27.53
N GLY A 40 -14.28 -0.69 26.47
CA GLY A 40 -15.26 -0.10 25.57
C GLY A 40 -14.67 0.36 24.23
N GLY A 41 -15.53 0.93 23.38
CA GLY A 41 -15.15 1.36 22.04
C GLY A 41 -15.01 0.21 21.04
N PHE A 42 -14.24 0.45 19.99
CA PHE A 42 -14.07 -0.44 18.83
C PHE A 42 -12.61 -0.85 18.69
N LEU A 43 -12.35 -2.15 18.60
CA LEU A 43 -11.03 -2.74 18.42
C LEU A 43 -10.88 -3.15 16.96
N VAL A 44 -9.95 -2.52 16.26
CA VAL A 44 -9.70 -2.71 14.83
C VAL A 44 -8.33 -3.36 14.67
N PRO A 45 -8.17 -4.40 13.83
CA PRO A 45 -6.86 -4.86 13.43
C PRO A 45 -6.06 -3.67 12.89
N GLY A 46 -4.81 -3.48 13.35
CA GLY A 46 -4.05 -2.28 13.02
C GLY A 46 -4.04 -1.98 11.53
N LEU A 47 -4.16 -0.70 11.16
CA LEU A 47 -4.38 -0.32 9.77
C LEU A 47 -3.20 -0.71 8.88
N VAL A 48 -3.46 -0.75 7.58
CA VAL A 48 -2.52 -1.15 6.53
C VAL A 48 -2.41 -0.04 5.49
N ASP A 49 -1.20 0.48 5.30
CA ASP A 49 -0.88 1.24 4.10
C ASP A 49 -0.30 0.29 3.04
N ALA A 50 -1.08 -0.02 2.02
CA ALA A 50 -0.69 -0.94 0.96
C ALA A 50 0.31 -0.33 -0.03
N HIS A 51 0.60 0.96 0.02
CA HIS A 51 1.57 1.59 -0.87
C HIS A 51 2.11 2.84 -0.21
N CYS A 52 3.28 2.72 0.39
CA CYS A 52 4.09 3.87 0.78
C CYS A 52 5.56 3.59 0.43
N HIS A 53 6.43 4.53 0.78
CA HIS A 53 7.85 4.47 0.49
C HIS A 53 8.69 4.89 1.69
N ILE A 54 8.89 3.95 2.61
CA ILE A 54 9.77 4.15 3.76
C ILE A 54 11.21 4.30 3.25
N GLY A 55 11.84 5.43 3.55
CA GLY A 55 13.19 5.75 3.09
C GLY A 55 13.25 6.47 1.75
N ILE A 56 12.15 7.05 1.23
CA ILE A 56 12.26 8.18 0.28
C ILE A 56 12.28 9.47 1.09
N SER A 57 13.21 10.37 0.78
CA SER A 57 13.35 11.67 1.44
C SER A 57 13.21 12.78 0.40
N PRO A 58 12.42 13.85 0.66
CA PRO A 58 12.35 15.02 -0.21
C PRO A 58 13.72 15.68 -0.44
N SER A 59 14.67 15.48 0.47
CA SER A 59 16.06 15.95 0.36
C SER A 59 16.91 15.17 -0.66
N GLY A 60 16.45 13.98 -1.08
CA GLY A 60 17.13 13.09 -2.01
C GLY A 60 18.24 12.22 -1.39
N ASN A 61 18.53 12.33 -0.10
CA ASN A 61 19.55 11.53 0.60
C ASN A 61 18.98 10.91 1.90
N PRO A 62 18.09 9.92 1.78
CA PRO A 62 17.43 9.32 2.92
C PRO A 62 18.41 8.57 3.82
N THR A 63 18.17 8.64 5.14
CA THR A 63 18.90 7.86 6.14
C THR A 63 17.98 6.81 6.79
N LEU A 64 18.55 5.83 7.47
CA LEU A 64 17.76 4.89 8.27
C LEU A 64 17.04 5.56 9.45
N GLU A 65 17.59 6.67 9.96
CA GLU A 65 16.96 7.45 11.01
C GLU A 65 15.70 8.16 10.48
N GLU A 66 15.81 8.85 9.35
CA GLU A 66 14.64 9.45 8.66
C GLU A 66 13.58 8.40 8.30
N ALA A 67 14.01 7.24 7.79
CA ALA A 67 13.09 6.14 7.47
C ALA A 67 12.40 5.58 8.73
N ALA A 68 13.09 5.55 9.87
CA ALA A 68 12.49 5.17 11.14
C ALA A 68 11.45 6.21 11.60
N GLU A 69 11.73 7.50 11.47
CA GLU A 69 10.78 8.59 11.78
C GLU A 69 9.52 8.51 10.90
N GLN A 70 9.67 8.23 9.61
CA GLN A 70 8.54 7.99 8.70
C GLN A 70 7.66 6.83 9.16
N ALA A 71 8.29 5.71 9.53
CA ALA A 71 7.59 4.54 10.06
C ALA A 71 6.92 4.84 11.42
N GLU A 72 7.50 5.70 12.25
CA GLU A 72 6.88 6.17 13.50
C GLU A 72 5.65 7.03 13.25
N ILE A 73 5.68 7.91 12.25
CA ILE A 73 4.53 8.72 11.84
C ILE A 73 3.38 7.80 11.38
N ASP A 74 3.67 6.81 10.52
CA ASP A 74 2.68 5.84 10.07
C ASP A 74 2.09 5.05 11.25
N ARG A 75 2.94 4.55 12.17
CA ARG A 75 2.51 3.87 13.40
C ARG A 75 1.56 4.72 14.23
N ASP A 76 1.94 5.97 14.48
CA ASP A 76 1.23 6.85 15.40
C ASP A 76 -0.11 7.34 14.81
N SER A 77 -0.27 7.23 13.48
CA SER A 77 -1.54 7.38 12.77
C SER A 77 -2.42 6.12 12.78
N GLY A 78 -1.88 4.97 13.22
CA GLY A 78 -2.59 3.70 13.32
C GLY A 78 -2.23 2.67 12.24
N ALA A 79 -1.36 3.01 11.27
CA ALA A 79 -0.85 2.07 10.28
C ALA A 79 0.24 1.19 10.90
N LEU A 80 -0.12 -0.04 11.28
CA LEU A 80 0.76 -0.98 11.99
C LEU A 80 1.40 -2.03 11.06
N LEU A 81 0.97 -2.04 9.80
CA LEU A 81 1.55 -2.81 8.71
C LEU A 81 1.63 -1.87 7.50
N VAL A 82 2.77 -1.84 6.83
CA VAL A 82 2.95 -1.04 5.62
C VAL A 82 3.57 -1.91 4.53
N ARG A 83 3.16 -1.74 3.28
CA ARG A 83 3.89 -2.28 2.13
C ARG A 83 4.70 -1.15 1.51
N ASP A 84 6.01 -1.23 1.72
CA ASP A 84 6.99 -0.36 1.10
C ASP A 84 7.13 -0.78 -0.37
N CYS A 85 6.50 -0.01 -1.25
CA CYS A 85 6.42 -0.24 -2.68
C CYS A 85 7.66 0.23 -3.43
N GLY A 86 8.81 0.35 -2.76
CA GLY A 86 10.09 0.61 -3.39
C GLY A 86 10.89 1.65 -2.64
N SER A 87 12.04 1.27 -2.08
CA SER A 87 12.89 2.17 -1.30
C SER A 87 14.28 2.30 -1.92
N PRO A 88 14.90 3.49 -1.96
CA PRO A 88 16.27 3.66 -2.45
C PRO A 88 17.33 3.16 -1.46
N ILE A 89 16.96 2.89 -0.21
CA ILE A 89 17.86 2.39 0.84
C ILE A 89 17.42 1.03 1.36
N ASP A 90 18.29 0.38 2.12
CA ASP A 90 18.00 -0.89 2.76
C ASP A 90 17.31 -0.70 4.11
N THR A 91 15.99 -0.80 4.12
CA THR A 91 15.16 -0.68 5.33
C THR A 91 15.11 -1.95 6.19
N ARG A 92 15.82 -3.04 5.83
CA ARG A 92 15.86 -4.29 6.63
C ARG A 92 16.18 -4.08 8.11
N PRO A 93 17.16 -3.24 8.50
CA PRO A 93 17.48 -3.05 9.92
C PRO A 93 16.29 -2.53 10.74
N LEU A 94 15.33 -1.84 10.12
CA LEU A 94 14.13 -1.34 10.81
C LEU A 94 13.20 -2.47 11.25
N GLN A 95 13.26 -3.65 10.63
CA GLN A 95 12.43 -4.80 11.00
C GLN A 95 12.77 -5.36 12.38
N GLU A 96 13.98 -5.10 12.89
CA GLU A 96 14.42 -5.49 14.23
C GLU A 96 13.78 -4.60 15.31
N ARG A 97 13.28 -3.42 14.94
CA ARG A 97 12.62 -2.50 15.87
C ARG A 97 11.18 -2.91 16.12
N LEU A 98 10.98 -3.54 17.28
CA LEU A 98 9.67 -4.02 17.74
C LEU A 98 8.65 -2.92 18.03
N ASP A 99 9.04 -1.66 17.97
CA ASP A 99 8.19 -0.48 18.11
C ASP A 99 7.85 0.23 16.80
N LEU A 100 8.28 -0.27 15.63
CA LEU A 100 7.88 0.24 14.30
C LEU A 100 6.81 -0.63 13.63
N PRO A 101 5.99 -0.10 12.71
CA PRO A 101 5.11 -0.93 11.89
C PRO A 101 5.89 -2.06 11.23
N ARG A 102 5.22 -3.18 10.96
CA ARG A 102 5.84 -4.18 10.11
C ARG A 102 5.91 -3.64 8.68
N ILE A 103 7.06 -3.77 8.04
CA ILE A 103 7.27 -3.33 6.67
C ILE A 103 7.22 -4.56 5.75
N VAL A 104 6.52 -4.51 4.64
CA VAL A 104 6.55 -5.53 3.58
C VAL A 104 7.27 -4.89 2.40
N ARG A 105 8.53 -5.25 2.17
CA ARG A 105 9.39 -4.57 1.20
C ARG A 105 9.20 -5.13 -0.20
N ALA A 106 9.02 -4.27 -1.20
CA ALA A 106 9.02 -4.63 -2.63
C ALA A 106 10.39 -4.48 -3.30
N GLY A 107 11.44 -4.30 -2.50
CA GLY A 107 12.79 -3.99 -2.93
C GLY A 107 12.95 -2.55 -3.41
N ARG A 108 13.72 -2.35 -4.47
CA ARG A 108 13.86 -1.06 -5.17
C ARG A 108 12.97 -1.07 -6.40
N HIS A 109 12.46 0.11 -6.78
CA HIS A 109 11.85 0.30 -8.09
C HIS A 109 12.78 -0.19 -9.20
N ILE A 110 12.29 -0.99 -10.13
CA ILE A 110 13.02 -1.30 -11.37
C ILE A 110 12.47 -0.43 -12.49
N SER A 111 13.33 0.34 -13.14
CA SER A 111 12.94 1.32 -14.15
C SER A 111 13.93 1.39 -15.32
N ARG A 112 13.62 2.21 -16.32
CA ARG A 112 14.52 2.57 -17.42
C ARG A 112 15.13 3.95 -17.16
N PRO A 113 16.38 4.21 -17.56
CA PRO A 113 17.03 5.51 -17.45
C PRO A 113 16.17 6.63 -18.05
N LYS A 114 16.03 7.74 -17.30
CA LYS A 114 15.23 8.93 -17.70
C LYS A 114 13.73 8.66 -17.92
N ARG A 115 13.24 7.45 -17.61
CA ARG A 115 11.84 7.04 -17.65
C ARG A 115 11.31 6.76 -16.24
N TYR A 116 11.90 7.39 -15.21
CA TYR A 116 11.38 7.43 -13.84
C TYR A 116 12.09 8.53 -13.02
N ILE A 117 11.77 8.63 -11.73
CA ILE A 117 12.44 9.53 -10.78
C ILE A 117 13.92 9.14 -10.66
N ARG A 118 14.79 10.13 -10.90
CA ARG A 118 16.24 9.95 -10.92
C ARG A 118 16.74 9.44 -9.56
N TYR A 119 17.65 8.47 -9.59
CA TYR A 119 18.31 7.86 -8.41
C TYR A 119 17.43 7.05 -7.48
N LEU A 120 16.12 6.96 -7.74
CA LEU A 120 15.21 6.23 -6.88
C LEU A 120 15.34 4.71 -7.09
N GLY A 121 15.27 4.28 -8.35
CA GLY A 121 15.26 2.87 -8.73
C GLY A 121 16.60 2.31 -9.20
N VAL A 122 16.57 1.01 -9.50
CA VAL A 122 17.56 0.31 -10.34
C VAL A 122 17.21 0.63 -11.79
N GLU A 123 18.04 1.45 -12.44
CA GLU A 123 17.85 1.86 -13.84
C GLU A 123 18.53 0.86 -14.80
N LEU A 124 17.75 0.21 -15.65
CA LEU A 124 18.24 -0.77 -16.63
C LEU A 124 18.33 -0.14 -18.03
N GLU A 125 19.53 -0.07 -18.58
CA GLU A 125 19.76 0.43 -19.94
C GLU A 125 19.14 -0.53 -20.99
N ASP A 126 19.39 -1.83 -20.83
CA ASP A 126 18.86 -2.89 -21.70
C ASP A 126 17.64 -3.59 -21.06
N PRO A 127 16.44 -3.52 -21.67
CA PRO A 127 15.26 -4.24 -21.19
C PRO A 127 15.48 -5.73 -20.98
N SER A 128 16.36 -6.37 -21.75
CA SER A 128 16.60 -7.81 -21.64
C SER A 128 17.10 -8.25 -20.25
N GLN A 129 17.62 -7.31 -19.46
CA GLN A 129 18.12 -7.51 -18.10
C GLN A 129 17.00 -7.52 -17.03
N LEU A 130 15.76 -7.17 -17.40
CA LEU A 130 14.65 -7.07 -16.44
C LEU A 130 14.42 -8.37 -15.65
N PRO A 131 14.43 -9.59 -16.23
CA PRO A 131 14.24 -10.81 -15.46
C PRO A 131 15.32 -11.02 -14.38
N ASP A 132 16.58 -10.71 -14.68
CA ASP A 132 17.68 -10.83 -13.71
C ASP A 132 17.52 -9.81 -12.56
N ALA A 133 17.19 -8.57 -12.89
CA ALA A 133 16.91 -7.54 -11.89
C ALA A 133 15.70 -7.91 -11.01
N VAL A 134 14.65 -8.50 -11.60
CA VAL A 134 13.50 -9.00 -10.84
C VAL A 134 13.90 -10.14 -9.91
N ALA A 135 14.77 -11.07 -10.33
CA ALA A 135 15.29 -12.11 -9.44
C ALA A 135 16.04 -11.51 -8.24
N GLU A 136 16.88 -10.50 -8.47
CA GLU A 136 17.60 -9.81 -7.40
C GLU A 136 16.65 -9.10 -6.44
N GLN A 137 15.65 -8.37 -6.96
CA GLN A 137 14.68 -7.69 -6.11
C GLN A 137 13.74 -8.66 -5.38
N ALA A 138 13.38 -9.79 -5.97
CA ALA A 138 12.60 -10.84 -5.31
C ALA A 138 13.35 -11.44 -4.12
N ALA A 139 14.66 -11.66 -4.26
CA ALA A 139 15.52 -12.13 -3.16
C ALA A 139 15.74 -11.06 -2.08
N TYR A 140 15.67 -9.78 -2.45
CA TYR A 140 15.90 -8.66 -1.55
C TYR A 140 14.65 -8.23 -0.78
N GLY A 141 13.47 -8.28 -1.42
CA GLY A 141 12.17 -7.93 -0.86
C GLY A 141 11.61 -8.97 0.12
N ASP A 142 10.40 -8.72 0.60
CA ASP A 142 9.64 -9.60 1.50
C ASP A 142 8.44 -10.21 0.75
N GLY A 143 8.71 -10.86 -0.38
CA GLY A 143 7.69 -11.50 -1.22
C GLY A 143 7.01 -10.57 -2.23
N TRP A 144 7.58 -9.38 -2.49
CA TRP A 144 7.11 -8.43 -3.50
C TRP A 144 8.27 -7.87 -4.33
N VAL A 145 7.96 -7.51 -5.57
CA VAL A 145 8.83 -6.76 -6.50
C VAL A 145 8.06 -5.58 -7.07
N LYS A 146 8.69 -4.40 -7.12
CA LYS A 146 8.12 -3.20 -7.74
C LYS A 146 8.71 -2.90 -9.10
N LEU A 147 7.86 -2.88 -10.13
CA LEU A 147 8.17 -2.36 -11.45
C LEU A 147 7.65 -0.92 -11.61
N VAL A 148 8.32 -0.16 -12.46
CA VAL A 148 7.73 1.02 -13.10
C VAL A 148 7.15 0.55 -14.43
N GLY A 149 5.82 0.53 -14.57
CA GLY A 149 5.13 0.01 -15.74
C GLY A 149 5.11 1.02 -16.89
N ASP A 150 4.82 2.28 -16.58
CA ASP A 150 4.86 3.39 -17.51
C ASP A 150 5.49 4.65 -16.90
N TRP A 151 5.84 5.59 -17.77
CA TRP A 151 6.30 6.94 -17.42
C TRP A 151 6.38 7.76 -18.69
N ILE A 152 6.52 9.09 -18.56
CA ILE A 152 6.71 9.97 -19.72
C ILE A 152 7.90 9.51 -20.58
N ASP A 153 7.63 9.26 -21.86
CA ASP A 153 8.62 9.07 -22.91
C ASP A 153 8.78 10.38 -23.68
N ARG A 154 9.98 10.97 -23.62
CA ARG A 154 10.25 12.28 -24.23
C ARG A 154 10.20 12.26 -25.75
N SER A 155 10.38 11.10 -26.38
CA SER A 155 10.29 10.95 -27.84
C SER A 155 8.85 10.88 -28.32
N VAL A 156 7.95 10.33 -27.50
CA VAL A 156 6.50 10.30 -27.74
C VAL A 156 5.85 11.62 -27.31
N GLY A 157 6.38 12.24 -26.25
CA GLY A 157 5.83 13.45 -25.63
C GLY A 157 4.69 13.19 -24.65
N ASP A 158 4.48 11.92 -24.26
CA ASP A 158 3.44 11.45 -23.36
C ASP A 158 3.88 10.20 -22.58
N LEU A 159 3.01 9.68 -21.69
CA LEU A 159 3.13 8.38 -21.05
C LEU A 159 3.30 7.27 -22.12
N ALA A 160 4.17 6.32 -21.82
CA ALA A 160 4.31 5.11 -22.63
C ALA A 160 4.81 3.96 -21.75
N PRO A 161 4.55 2.69 -22.13
CA PRO A 161 5.11 1.53 -21.46
C PRO A 161 6.65 1.59 -21.37
N LEU A 162 7.21 1.07 -20.29
CA LEU A 162 8.68 1.00 -20.11
C LEU A 162 9.30 -0.26 -20.73
N TRP A 163 8.52 -1.34 -20.82
CA TRP A 163 9.02 -2.69 -21.04
C TRP A 163 8.31 -3.36 -22.22
N PRO A 164 9.04 -4.10 -23.08
CA PRO A 164 8.41 -4.99 -24.05
C PRO A 164 7.65 -6.13 -23.38
N ASP A 165 6.52 -6.54 -23.96
CA ASP A 165 5.64 -7.56 -23.38
C ASP A 165 6.32 -8.92 -23.17
N ASP A 166 7.18 -9.36 -24.10
CA ASP A 166 7.87 -10.65 -23.97
C ASP A 166 8.88 -10.65 -22.82
N VAL A 167 9.45 -9.49 -22.51
CA VAL A 167 10.35 -9.29 -21.38
C VAL A 167 9.56 -9.23 -20.08
N LEU A 168 8.42 -8.52 -20.05
CA LEU A 168 7.52 -8.49 -18.88
C LEU A 168 7.08 -9.90 -18.49
N ALA A 169 6.62 -10.70 -19.46
CA ALA A 169 6.18 -12.06 -19.21
C ALA A 169 7.29 -12.94 -18.58
N LYS A 170 8.53 -12.81 -19.08
CA LYS A 170 9.68 -13.53 -18.51
C LYS A 170 9.99 -13.05 -17.08
N ALA A 171 9.98 -11.74 -16.87
CA ALA A 171 10.34 -11.14 -15.60
C ALA A 171 9.31 -11.46 -14.49
N ILE A 172 8.01 -11.32 -14.77
CA ILE A 172 6.95 -11.66 -13.81
C ILE A 172 6.98 -13.15 -13.49
N LYS A 173 7.20 -14.01 -14.50
CA LYS A 173 7.42 -15.43 -14.27
C LYS A 173 8.59 -15.71 -13.31
N VAL A 174 9.71 -14.99 -13.44
CA VAL A 174 10.86 -15.14 -12.54
C VAL A 174 10.51 -14.77 -11.10
N ALA A 175 9.76 -13.68 -10.88
CA ALA A 175 9.27 -13.34 -9.55
C ALA A 175 8.38 -14.44 -8.96
N HIS A 176 7.41 -14.94 -9.73
CA HIS A 176 6.49 -15.99 -9.30
C HIS A 176 7.22 -17.31 -9.00
N ASP A 177 8.19 -17.71 -9.82
CA ASP A 177 9.03 -18.89 -9.57
C ASP A 177 9.86 -18.75 -8.28
N ALA A 178 10.21 -17.53 -7.88
CA ALA A 178 10.87 -17.20 -6.62
C ALA A 178 9.89 -17.05 -5.43
N GLY A 179 8.58 -17.20 -5.65
CA GLY A 179 7.53 -17.03 -4.64
C GLY A 179 7.20 -15.58 -4.29
N ALA A 180 7.64 -14.62 -5.11
CA ALA A 180 7.31 -13.21 -4.96
C ALA A 180 6.17 -12.79 -5.88
N ARG A 181 5.34 -11.84 -5.43
CA ARG A 181 4.34 -11.14 -6.24
C ARG A 181 4.95 -9.91 -6.90
N VAL A 182 4.37 -9.45 -8.00
CA VAL A 182 4.82 -8.25 -8.72
C VAL A 182 3.75 -7.18 -8.67
N THR A 183 4.18 -5.96 -8.37
CA THR A 183 3.36 -4.76 -8.48
C THR A 183 3.99 -3.73 -9.43
N ALA A 184 3.17 -2.96 -10.13
CA ALA A 184 3.62 -1.98 -11.10
C ALA A 184 2.98 -0.60 -10.90
N HIS A 185 3.82 0.44 -10.90
CA HIS A 185 3.36 1.83 -11.11
C HIS A 185 2.76 1.95 -12.53
N VAL A 186 1.49 2.33 -12.64
CA VAL A 186 0.83 2.53 -13.95
C VAL A 186 -0.12 3.72 -13.95
N PHE A 187 0.18 4.76 -14.72
CA PHE A 187 -0.72 5.88 -14.97
C PHE A 187 -1.54 5.71 -16.26
N GLY A 188 -0.89 5.43 -17.37
CA GLY A 188 -1.48 5.37 -18.70
C GLY A 188 -2.07 4.01 -19.05
N GLU A 189 -3.01 4.04 -19.99
CA GLU A 189 -3.77 2.90 -20.49
C GLU A 189 -2.86 1.87 -21.18
N ASP A 190 -1.86 2.35 -21.92
CA ASP A 190 -1.06 1.55 -22.84
C ASP A 190 -0.17 0.50 -22.17
N ALA A 191 0.18 0.67 -20.89
CA ALA A 191 1.01 -0.29 -20.17
C ALA A 191 0.21 -1.45 -19.55
N ILE A 192 -1.10 -1.26 -19.37
CA ILE A 192 -1.95 -2.20 -18.64
C ILE A 192 -2.10 -3.55 -19.39
N PRO A 193 -2.35 -3.60 -20.71
CA PRO A 193 -2.54 -4.87 -21.41
C PRO A 193 -1.34 -5.83 -21.28
N GLY A 194 -0.11 -5.31 -21.46
CA GLY A 194 1.11 -6.11 -21.34
C GLY A 194 1.33 -6.65 -19.92
N LEU A 195 1.06 -5.83 -18.90
CA LEU A 195 1.17 -6.24 -17.49
C LEU A 195 0.12 -7.31 -17.11
N LEU A 196 -1.13 -7.13 -17.53
CA LEU A 196 -2.19 -8.12 -17.30
C LEU A 196 -1.89 -9.44 -18.03
N ALA A 197 -1.44 -9.38 -19.29
CA ALA A 197 -1.05 -10.56 -20.06
C ALA A 197 0.15 -11.31 -19.45
N ALA A 198 1.07 -10.58 -18.81
CA ALA A 198 2.21 -11.14 -18.11
C ALA A 198 1.86 -11.69 -16.71
N GLY A 199 0.63 -11.49 -16.21
CA GLY A 199 0.16 -12.02 -14.94
C GLY A 199 0.52 -11.17 -13.71
N ILE A 200 0.58 -9.84 -13.85
CA ILE A 200 0.81 -8.92 -12.74
C ILE A 200 -0.15 -9.18 -11.57
N ASP A 201 0.34 -9.09 -10.33
CA ASP A 201 -0.47 -9.34 -9.12
C ASP A 201 -1.19 -8.07 -8.63
N CYS A 202 -0.61 -6.90 -8.87
CA CYS A 202 -1.15 -5.62 -8.41
C CYS A 202 -0.81 -4.48 -9.37
N ILE A 203 -1.81 -3.67 -9.69
CA ILE A 203 -1.66 -2.40 -10.40
C ILE A 203 -1.72 -1.28 -9.37
N GLU A 204 -0.71 -0.43 -9.37
CA GLU A 204 -0.66 0.79 -8.56
C GLU A 204 -1.13 1.97 -9.39
N HIS A 205 -1.86 2.89 -8.76
CA HIS A 205 -2.51 4.05 -9.36
C HIS A 205 -3.66 3.65 -10.30
N GLY A 206 -3.35 2.98 -11.42
CA GLY A 206 -4.32 2.43 -12.35
C GLY A 206 -5.22 3.48 -13.00
N THR A 207 -4.74 4.72 -13.17
CA THR A 207 -5.58 5.84 -13.62
C THR A 207 -6.13 5.64 -15.04
N GLY A 208 -5.36 4.96 -15.89
CA GLY A 208 -5.69 4.61 -17.28
C GLY A 208 -6.40 3.26 -17.43
N LEU A 209 -6.96 2.68 -16.35
CA LEU A 209 -7.82 1.52 -16.50
C LEU A 209 -9.03 1.87 -17.38
N THR A 210 -9.31 1.01 -18.36
CA THR A 210 -10.45 1.11 -19.28
C THR A 210 -11.46 0.02 -18.94
N ALA A 211 -12.67 0.09 -19.51
CA ALA A 211 -13.68 -0.96 -19.30
C ALA A 211 -13.15 -2.37 -19.66
N ASP A 212 -12.38 -2.48 -20.74
CA ASP A 212 -11.82 -3.75 -21.22
C ASP A 212 -10.70 -4.26 -20.30
N THR A 213 -9.82 -3.38 -19.83
CA THR A 213 -8.75 -3.79 -18.91
C THR A 213 -9.28 -4.05 -17.51
N ILE A 214 -10.34 -3.37 -17.06
CA ILE A 214 -11.08 -3.70 -15.83
C ILE A 214 -11.68 -5.11 -15.91
N ALA A 215 -12.36 -5.45 -17.00
CA ALA A 215 -12.92 -6.78 -17.18
C ALA A 215 -11.84 -7.88 -17.16
N THR A 216 -10.69 -7.59 -17.79
CA THR A 216 -9.53 -8.48 -17.80
C THR A 216 -8.93 -8.64 -16.40
N MET A 217 -8.75 -7.53 -15.67
CA MET A 217 -8.19 -7.50 -14.33
C MET A 217 -9.09 -8.22 -13.31
N ALA A 218 -10.40 -8.03 -13.39
CA ALA A 218 -11.37 -8.78 -12.59
C ALA A 218 -11.26 -10.29 -12.81
N SER A 219 -11.01 -10.71 -14.05
CA SER A 219 -10.88 -12.13 -14.41
C SER A 219 -9.53 -12.74 -14.01
N SER A 220 -8.46 -11.93 -13.98
CA SER A 220 -7.12 -12.41 -13.58
C SER A 220 -6.93 -12.47 -12.06
N GLY A 221 -7.73 -11.71 -11.30
CA GLY A 221 -7.60 -11.59 -9.85
C GLY A 221 -6.50 -10.62 -9.41
N ALA A 222 -5.97 -9.81 -10.32
CA ALA A 222 -5.01 -8.76 -9.98
C ALA A 222 -5.69 -7.67 -9.13
N ALA A 223 -4.99 -7.17 -8.12
CA ALA A 223 -5.49 -6.15 -7.20
C ALA A 223 -5.20 -4.73 -7.70
N LEU A 224 -5.99 -3.76 -7.23
CA LEU A 224 -5.78 -2.33 -7.48
C LEU A 224 -5.45 -1.60 -6.17
N VAL A 225 -4.41 -0.78 -6.19
CA VAL A 225 -4.12 0.19 -5.13
C VAL A 225 -4.06 1.59 -5.77
N PRO A 226 -5.14 2.38 -5.68
CA PRO A 226 -5.33 3.54 -6.55
C PRO A 226 -4.58 4.80 -6.10
N THR A 227 -4.17 4.91 -4.84
CA THR A 227 -3.43 6.06 -4.30
C THR A 227 -4.09 7.40 -4.60
N LEU A 228 -5.41 7.47 -4.43
CA LEU A 228 -6.25 8.60 -4.84
C LEU A 228 -5.73 9.94 -4.30
N ILE A 229 -5.19 9.99 -3.09
CA ILE A 229 -4.64 11.23 -2.53
C ILE A 229 -3.37 11.71 -3.24
N ASN A 230 -2.58 10.80 -3.80
CA ASN A 230 -1.43 11.13 -4.65
C ASN A 230 -1.87 11.60 -6.04
N ILE A 231 -2.96 11.04 -6.58
CA ILE A 231 -3.50 11.46 -7.87
C ILE A 231 -3.97 12.92 -7.84
N GLU A 232 -4.35 13.46 -6.67
CA GLU A 232 -4.66 14.89 -6.53
C GLU A 232 -3.49 15.83 -6.85
N LEU A 233 -2.25 15.33 -6.94
CA LEU A 233 -1.09 16.11 -7.38
C LEU A 233 -0.98 16.25 -8.91
N PHE A 234 -1.78 15.51 -9.69
CA PHE A 234 -1.71 15.50 -11.16
C PHE A 234 -1.90 16.88 -11.81
N PRO A 235 -2.82 17.76 -11.36
CA PRO A 235 -2.94 19.10 -11.92
C PRO A 235 -1.66 19.93 -11.82
N ASP A 236 -0.93 19.82 -10.70
CA ASP A 236 0.34 20.54 -10.49
C ASP A 236 1.47 19.92 -11.33
N LEU A 237 1.53 18.59 -11.42
CA LEU A 237 2.46 17.91 -12.33
C LEU A 237 2.23 18.33 -13.79
N ALA A 238 0.96 18.39 -14.21
CA ALA A 238 0.57 18.84 -15.54
C ALA A 238 0.88 20.32 -15.79
N ALA A 239 0.71 21.19 -14.79
CA ALA A 239 1.07 22.61 -14.90
C ALA A 239 2.59 22.81 -15.08
N ASN A 240 3.41 21.98 -14.44
CA ASN A 240 4.87 22.05 -14.54
C ASN A 240 5.44 21.39 -15.81
N ALA A 241 4.67 20.55 -16.50
CA ALA A 241 5.08 19.85 -17.72
C ALA A 241 4.97 20.70 -19.01
N THR A 242 5.38 21.98 -18.96
CA THR A 242 5.20 22.95 -20.06
C THR A 242 5.84 22.52 -21.40
N LYS A 243 6.88 21.68 -21.37
CA LYS A 243 7.54 21.14 -22.56
C LYS A 243 6.80 19.98 -23.22
N TYR A 244 5.83 19.38 -22.53
CA TYR A 244 5.09 18.20 -22.97
C TYR A 244 3.57 18.45 -22.83
N PRO A 245 2.98 19.27 -23.71
CA PRO A 245 1.57 19.67 -23.60
C PRO A 245 0.60 18.49 -23.77
N ILE A 246 0.97 17.45 -24.52
CA ILE A 246 0.17 16.23 -24.68
C ILE A 246 0.09 15.50 -23.33
N TYR A 247 1.24 15.18 -22.73
CA TYR A 247 1.33 14.68 -21.35
C TYR A 247 0.52 15.52 -20.35
N ALA A 248 0.68 16.85 -20.38
CA ALA A 248 -0.05 17.72 -19.46
C ALA A 248 -1.57 17.67 -19.65
N ALA A 249 -2.06 17.52 -20.88
CA ALA A 249 -3.49 17.33 -21.14
C ALA A 249 -3.96 15.95 -20.68
N HIS A 250 -3.17 14.92 -20.97
CA HIS A 250 -3.46 13.54 -20.62
C HIS A 250 -3.54 13.34 -19.09
N MET A 251 -2.55 13.83 -18.33
CA MET A 251 -2.59 13.78 -16.86
C MET A 251 -3.82 14.47 -16.26
N ARG A 252 -4.30 15.57 -16.84
CA ARG A 252 -5.56 16.21 -16.41
C ARG A 252 -6.79 15.37 -16.71
N GLN A 253 -6.80 14.65 -17.83
CA GLN A 253 -7.88 13.72 -18.18
C GLN A 253 -7.91 12.51 -17.24
N LEU A 254 -6.74 11.94 -16.94
CA LEU A 254 -6.60 10.85 -15.97
C LEU A 254 -7.10 11.29 -14.59
N HIS A 255 -6.68 12.47 -14.11
CA HIS A 255 -7.18 13.04 -12.85
C HIS A 255 -8.70 13.24 -12.84
N ALA A 256 -9.26 13.77 -13.94
CA ALA A 256 -10.70 14.03 -14.02
C ALA A 256 -11.55 12.74 -14.02
N SER A 257 -10.99 11.62 -14.47
CA SER A 257 -11.72 10.33 -14.63
C SER A 257 -11.42 9.31 -13.53
N VAL A 258 -10.33 9.44 -12.78
CA VAL A 258 -9.85 8.41 -11.84
C VAL A 258 -10.90 7.91 -10.85
N ARG A 259 -11.75 8.80 -10.31
CA ARG A 259 -12.78 8.40 -9.33
C ARG A 259 -13.83 7.48 -9.95
N ASP A 260 -14.23 7.77 -11.19
CA ASP A 260 -15.13 6.89 -11.96
C ASP A 260 -14.44 5.59 -12.36
N THR A 261 -13.17 5.64 -12.74
CA THR A 261 -12.36 4.46 -13.05
C THR A 261 -12.27 3.50 -11.85
N VAL A 262 -11.95 4.02 -10.66
CA VAL A 262 -11.90 3.21 -9.44
C VAL A 262 -13.29 2.69 -9.06
N ARG A 263 -14.34 3.49 -9.22
CA ARG A 263 -15.72 3.04 -9.01
C ARG A 263 -16.07 1.86 -9.90
N MET A 264 -15.73 1.94 -11.19
CA MET A 264 -15.94 0.83 -12.14
C MET A 264 -15.14 -0.42 -11.76
N ALA A 265 -13.91 -0.26 -11.26
CA ALA A 265 -13.11 -1.38 -10.77
C ALA A 265 -13.76 -2.07 -9.56
N VAL A 266 -14.25 -1.29 -8.59
CA VAL A 266 -14.99 -1.80 -7.42
C VAL A 266 -16.27 -2.52 -7.85
N GLU A 267 -17.06 -1.92 -8.75
CA GLU A 267 -18.30 -2.51 -9.29
C GLU A 267 -18.03 -3.81 -10.06
N ALA A 268 -16.88 -3.93 -10.72
CA ALA A 268 -16.44 -5.15 -11.40
C ALA A 268 -15.93 -6.26 -10.46
N GLY A 269 -15.83 -5.99 -9.15
CA GLY A 269 -15.37 -6.96 -8.15
C GLY A 269 -13.85 -7.08 -8.05
N ILE A 270 -13.09 -6.12 -8.58
CA ILE A 270 -11.63 -6.07 -8.38
C ILE A 270 -11.34 -5.83 -6.90
N SER A 271 -10.34 -6.54 -6.36
CA SER A 271 -9.87 -6.29 -4.99
C SER A 271 -9.13 -4.94 -4.94
N VAL A 272 -9.68 -3.99 -4.19
CA VAL A 272 -9.11 -2.65 -4.00
C VAL A 272 -8.59 -2.48 -2.58
N TYR A 273 -7.36 -2.00 -2.41
CA TYR A 273 -6.74 -1.74 -1.10
C TYR A 273 -6.28 -0.29 -0.95
N ALA A 274 -6.30 0.22 0.28
CA ALA A 274 -5.86 1.58 0.59
C ALA A 274 -4.33 1.65 0.60
N GLY A 275 -3.76 2.57 -0.19
CA GLY A 275 -2.34 2.89 -0.15
C GLY A 275 -2.11 4.35 -0.52
N THR A 276 -1.18 5.04 0.13
CA THR A 276 -1.11 6.52 0.09
C THR A 276 -0.15 7.09 -0.95
N ASP A 277 0.82 6.30 -1.40
CA ASP A 277 2.05 6.75 -2.08
C ASP A 277 2.88 7.74 -1.23
N ALA A 278 2.81 7.61 0.11
CA ALA A 278 3.57 8.46 1.03
C ALA A 278 5.10 8.26 0.91
N GLY A 279 5.85 9.34 1.12
CA GLY A 279 7.32 9.40 1.08
C GLY A 279 7.85 10.18 -0.13
N GLY A 280 7.08 10.23 -1.23
CA GLY A 280 7.35 11.08 -2.38
C GLY A 280 6.77 12.49 -2.22
N GLY A 281 5.62 12.72 -2.85
CA GLY A 281 4.88 13.99 -2.76
C GLY A 281 3.83 14.03 -1.65
N ILE A 282 3.55 12.89 -1.02
CA ILE A 282 2.57 12.74 0.05
C ILE A 282 3.28 12.50 1.38
N ASP A 283 2.85 13.20 2.42
CA ASP A 283 3.36 13.01 3.78
C ASP A 283 2.92 11.66 4.36
N HIS A 284 3.78 11.04 5.17
CA HIS A 284 3.42 9.86 5.97
C HIS A 284 2.29 10.17 6.96
N GLY A 285 1.57 9.12 7.40
CA GLY A 285 0.46 9.24 8.35
C GLY A 285 -0.88 9.69 7.75
N ARG A 286 -1.01 9.68 6.42
CA ARG A 286 -2.20 10.15 5.68
C ARG A 286 -3.17 9.02 5.27
N LEU A 287 -2.99 7.80 5.76
CA LEU A 287 -3.79 6.63 5.37
C LEU A 287 -5.31 6.83 5.50
N VAL A 288 -5.76 7.56 6.52
CA VAL A 288 -7.20 7.82 6.71
C VAL A 288 -7.79 8.62 5.54
N ASP A 289 -7.02 9.53 4.94
CA ASP A 289 -7.46 10.31 3.78
C ASP A 289 -7.70 9.40 2.57
N GLU A 290 -6.85 8.39 2.38
CA GLU A 290 -7.01 7.40 1.32
C GLU A 290 -8.23 6.51 1.56
N ILE A 291 -8.47 6.08 2.81
CA ILE A 291 -9.67 5.30 3.18
C ILE A 291 -10.95 6.12 2.92
N GLU A 292 -10.96 7.41 3.27
CA GLU A 292 -12.07 8.32 2.95
C GLU A 292 -12.22 8.54 1.43
N ALA A 293 -11.10 8.62 0.69
CA ALA A 293 -11.11 8.72 -0.76
C ALA A 293 -11.69 7.47 -1.42
N LEU A 294 -11.36 6.27 -0.95
CA LEU A 294 -11.96 5.00 -1.41
C LEU A 294 -13.46 4.94 -1.14
N HIS A 295 -13.93 5.43 0.01
CA HIS A 295 -15.37 5.51 0.26
C HIS A 295 -16.07 6.39 -0.79
N SER A 296 -15.45 7.49 -1.20
CA SER A 296 -16.00 8.41 -2.20
C SER A 296 -16.11 7.82 -3.61
N THR A 297 -15.46 6.68 -3.90
CA THR A 297 -15.57 5.97 -5.19
C THR A 297 -16.65 4.88 -5.19
N GLY A 298 -17.48 4.79 -4.14
CA GLY A 298 -18.63 3.89 -4.08
C GLY A 298 -18.44 2.67 -3.17
N MET A 299 -17.27 2.49 -2.56
CA MET A 299 -17.10 1.50 -1.50
C MET A 299 -17.95 1.88 -0.28
N SER A 300 -18.54 0.89 0.41
CA SER A 300 -19.15 1.16 1.71
C SER A 300 -18.08 1.60 2.72
N ARG A 301 -18.45 2.31 3.80
CA ARG A 301 -17.49 2.67 4.86
C ARG A 301 -16.80 1.43 5.45
N THR A 302 -17.55 0.34 5.61
CA THR A 302 -17.00 -0.93 6.09
C THR A 302 -15.99 -1.50 5.11
N ASP A 303 -16.26 -1.48 3.81
CA ASP A 303 -15.34 -2.01 2.81
C ASP A 303 -14.10 -1.13 2.64
N ALA A 304 -14.25 0.20 2.66
CA ALA A 304 -13.13 1.13 2.63
C ALA A 304 -12.22 0.95 3.86
N LEU A 305 -12.81 0.78 5.05
CA LEU A 305 -12.05 0.43 6.26
C LEU A 305 -11.39 -0.95 6.14
N ALA A 306 -12.09 -1.95 5.61
CA ALA A 306 -11.53 -3.28 5.39
C ALA A 306 -10.30 -3.24 4.48
N ALA A 307 -10.38 -2.45 3.40
CA ALA A 307 -9.35 -2.22 2.41
C ALA A 307 -8.10 -1.53 2.99
N GLY A 308 -8.22 -0.83 4.12
CA GLY A 308 -7.11 -0.29 4.90
C GLY A 308 -6.86 -1.03 6.22
N SER A 309 -7.44 -2.22 6.44
CA SER A 309 -7.32 -2.99 7.69
C SER A 309 -7.38 -4.50 7.40
N TRP A 310 -8.42 -5.22 7.83
CA TRP A 310 -8.43 -6.69 7.85
C TRP A 310 -8.37 -7.35 6.47
N ALA A 311 -8.95 -6.74 5.42
CA ALA A 311 -8.85 -7.30 4.08
C ALA A 311 -7.44 -7.11 3.50
N ALA A 312 -6.83 -5.93 3.70
CA ALA A 312 -5.45 -5.67 3.30
C ALA A 312 -4.44 -6.53 4.08
N ARG A 313 -4.66 -6.74 5.39
CA ARG A 313 -3.85 -7.68 6.18
C ARG A 313 -3.88 -9.07 5.59
N GLY A 314 -5.09 -9.60 5.34
CA GLY A 314 -5.26 -10.92 4.73
C GLY A 314 -4.58 -11.04 3.36
N TRP A 315 -4.70 -10.01 2.52
CA TRP A 315 -4.06 -9.95 1.21
C TRP A 315 -2.53 -9.99 1.28
N LEU A 316 -1.94 -9.30 2.27
CA LEU A 316 -0.51 -9.30 2.53
C LEU A 316 -0.03 -10.51 3.37
N GLY A 317 -0.92 -11.46 3.71
CA GLY A 317 -0.57 -12.67 4.44
C GLY A 317 -0.48 -12.50 5.96
N TYR A 318 -1.11 -11.47 6.53
CA TYR A 318 -1.17 -11.21 7.96
C TYR A 318 -2.57 -11.44 8.53
N SER A 319 -2.64 -12.02 9.72
CA SER A 319 -3.90 -12.18 10.47
C SER A 319 -4.45 -10.84 10.96
N GLY A 320 -5.77 -10.81 11.17
CA GLY A 320 -6.42 -9.77 11.96
C GLY A 320 -6.34 -10.06 13.46
N ILE A 321 -7.45 -9.79 14.16
CA ILE A 321 -7.62 -10.13 15.57
C ILE A 321 -8.09 -11.58 15.68
N GLU A 322 -7.15 -12.49 15.91
CA GLU A 322 -7.37 -13.93 15.98
C GLU A 322 -6.62 -14.51 17.19
N ASP A 323 -7.13 -15.58 17.79
CA ASP A 323 -6.41 -16.25 18.88
C ASP A 323 -5.04 -16.74 18.37
N GLY A 324 -3.98 -16.37 19.08
CA GLY A 324 -2.62 -16.70 18.67
C GLY A 324 -1.92 -15.68 17.78
N SER A 325 -2.64 -14.77 17.10
CA SER A 325 -2.04 -13.78 16.19
C SER A 325 -1.22 -12.71 16.95
N ALA A 326 -0.43 -11.93 16.21
CA ALA A 326 0.29 -10.80 16.78
C ALA A 326 -0.71 -9.73 17.25
N ALA A 327 -0.48 -9.14 18.42
CA ALA A 327 -1.34 -8.11 18.97
C ALA A 327 -1.05 -6.74 18.34
N ASP A 328 -1.53 -6.57 17.10
CA ASP A 328 -1.55 -5.31 16.36
C ASP A 328 -2.99 -4.77 16.33
N ILE A 329 -3.34 -3.93 17.30
CA ILE A 329 -4.71 -3.48 17.56
C ILE A 329 -4.72 -1.97 17.71
N VAL A 330 -5.68 -1.33 17.06
CA VAL A 330 -5.98 0.09 17.25
C VAL A 330 -7.39 0.20 17.85
N ALA A 331 -7.51 0.97 18.94
CA ALA A 331 -8.78 1.20 19.60
C ALA A 331 -9.34 2.58 19.25
N TYR A 332 -10.65 2.65 19.06
CA TYR A 332 -11.37 3.87 18.73
C TYR A 332 -12.56 4.11 19.66
N PRO A 333 -12.92 5.37 19.93
CA PRO A 333 -14.00 5.71 20.87
C PRO A 333 -15.41 5.50 20.27
N ALA A 334 -15.53 5.47 18.94
CA ALA A 334 -16.78 5.34 18.20
C ALA A 334 -16.62 4.38 17.01
N ASP A 335 -17.74 3.96 16.38
CA ASP A 335 -17.71 2.99 15.28
C ASP A 335 -17.19 3.65 13.98
N PRO A 336 -15.99 3.29 13.51
CA PRO A 336 -15.44 3.87 12.29
C PRO A 336 -16.24 3.50 11.03
N ARG A 337 -17.12 2.49 11.10
CA ARG A 337 -18.01 2.12 9.98
C ARG A 337 -19.17 3.10 9.81
N THR A 338 -19.45 3.91 10.82
CA THR A 338 -20.46 4.98 10.77
C THR A 338 -19.85 6.33 10.39
N ASP A 339 -18.62 6.59 10.82
CA ASP A 339 -17.83 7.78 10.51
C ASP A 339 -16.34 7.44 10.41
N LEU A 340 -15.79 7.46 9.20
CA LEU A 340 -14.39 7.13 8.94
C LEU A 340 -13.41 8.13 9.56
N SER A 341 -13.84 9.36 9.84
CA SER A 341 -12.96 10.39 10.42
C SER A 341 -12.49 10.04 11.84
N VAL A 342 -13.20 9.12 12.51
CA VAL A 342 -12.82 8.54 13.81
C VAL A 342 -11.43 7.89 13.74
N LEU A 343 -11.04 7.36 12.58
CA LEU A 343 -9.74 6.71 12.39
C LEU A 343 -8.55 7.65 12.66
N ARG A 344 -8.76 8.97 12.59
CA ARG A 344 -7.73 9.99 12.86
C ARG A 344 -7.37 10.14 14.34
N SER A 345 -8.20 9.59 15.23
CA SER A 345 -8.08 9.80 16.68
C SER A 345 -8.13 8.48 17.45
N PRO A 346 -7.12 7.60 17.29
CA PRO A 346 -7.03 6.37 18.08
C PRO A 346 -6.86 6.69 19.56
N THR A 347 -7.63 6.01 20.40
CA THR A 347 -7.55 6.12 21.87
C THR A 347 -6.44 5.27 22.46
N ARG A 348 -6.07 4.18 21.78
CA ARG A 348 -4.98 3.27 22.16
C ARG A 348 -4.40 2.62 20.91
N ILE A 349 -3.09 2.45 20.87
CA ILE A 349 -2.39 1.68 19.85
C ILE A 349 -1.54 0.62 20.54
N VAL A 350 -1.79 -0.64 20.19
CA VAL A 350 -1.02 -1.79 20.64
C VAL A 350 -0.34 -2.41 19.42
N LEU A 351 0.99 -2.44 19.43
CA LEU A 351 1.82 -2.97 18.35
C LEU A 351 2.65 -4.13 18.89
N ARG A 352 2.46 -5.34 18.34
CA ARG A 352 3.07 -6.59 18.84
C ARG A 352 2.96 -6.73 20.37
N GLY A 353 1.82 -6.30 20.90
CA GLY A 353 1.49 -6.32 22.33
C GLY A 353 2.19 -5.29 23.22
N ARG A 354 2.82 -4.27 22.64
CA ARG A 354 3.32 -3.09 23.35
C ARG A 354 2.35 -1.94 23.14
N ILE A 355 2.03 -1.22 24.21
CA ILE A 355 1.31 0.06 24.09
C ILE A 355 2.30 1.08 23.54
N VAL A 356 1.97 1.69 22.40
CA VAL A 356 2.79 2.75 21.78
C VAL A 356 2.09 4.11 21.82
N ARG A 357 0.78 4.13 22.09
CA ARG A 357 -0.04 5.31 22.36
C ARG A 357 -1.21 4.92 23.25
#